data_AF-A0A5Q4DAW7-F1
#
_entry.id   AF-A0A5Q4DAW7-F1
#
_cell.length_a   1.000
_cell.length_b   1.000
_cell.length_c   1.000
_cell.angle_alpha   90.00
_cell.angle_beta   90.00
_cell.angle_gamma   90.00
#
_symmetry.space_group_name_H-M   'P 1'
#
loop_
_entity.id
_entity.type
_entity.pdbx_description
1 polymer ?
#
loop_
_entity_poly.entity_id
_entity_poly.type
_entity_poly.pdbx_seq_one_letter_code
_entity_poly.pdbx_strand_id
1 'polypeptide(L)'
;MIILTVDKRGRSTLPESVRRDLGIGKEDTTLLLLEKTDRGTYELVPAAIIPKDQLWFHHPEMERRVAEAEADFREGRSTSTSTVEEAQAHLDRLKELDRLKEKG
;
A
#
# COMPACT_ATOMS: atom_id res chain seq x y z
N MET A 1 -6.93 -13.43 -25.81
CA MET A 1 -7.79 -12.34 -26.32
C MET A 1 -9.24 -12.74 -26.10
N ILE A 2 -10.03 -11.92 -25.42
CA ILE A 2 -11.46 -12.19 -25.15
C ILE A 2 -12.26 -11.08 -25.85
N ILE A 3 -13.28 -11.45 -26.60
CA ILE A 3 -14.21 -10.51 -27.22
C ILE A 3 -15.40 -10.33 -26.28
N LEU A 4 -15.74 -9.08 -25.99
CA LEU A 4 -16.91 -8.71 -25.19
C LEU A 4 -17.90 -7.93 -26.04
N THR A 5 -19.18 -8.17 -25.80
CA THR A 5 -20.25 -7.34 -26.35
C THR A 5 -20.60 -6.25 -25.35
N VAL A 6 -20.81 -5.04 -25.85
CA VAL A 6 -21.23 -3.89 -25.06
C VAL A 6 -22.64 -3.53 -25.51
N ASP A 7 -23.56 -3.37 -24.55
CA ASP A 7 -24.92 -2.96 -24.87
C ASP A 7 -24.97 -1.48 -25.29
N LYS A 8 -26.13 -1.02 -25.76
CA LYS A 8 -26.34 0.38 -26.17
C LYS A 8 -26.14 1.40 -25.04
N ARG A 9 -26.08 0.94 -23.78
CA ARG A 9 -25.85 1.77 -22.58
C ARG A 9 -24.40 1.73 -22.13
N GLY A 10 -23.50 1.10 -22.89
CA GLY A 10 -22.08 1.04 -22.54
C GLY A 10 -21.74 -0.04 -21.50
N ARG A 11 -22.64 -0.98 -21.20
CA ARG A 11 -22.40 -2.02 -20.19
C ARG A 11 -21.94 -3.31 -20.83
N SER A 12 -20.96 -3.95 -20.20
CA SER A 12 -20.55 -5.31 -20.51
C SER A 12 -20.27 -6.07 -19.22
N THR A 13 -20.47 -7.38 -19.27
CA THR A 13 -20.16 -8.25 -18.14
C THR A 13 -18.74 -8.76 -18.30
N LEU A 14 -17.87 -8.40 -17.34
CA LEU A 14 -16.53 -8.96 -17.29
C LEU A 14 -16.63 -10.48 -17.03
N PRO A 15 -15.95 -11.34 -17.82
CA PRO A 15 -15.91 -12.78 -17.57
C PRO A 15 -15.34 -13.10 -16.20
N GLU A 16 -15.73 -14.24 -15.63
CA GLU A 16 -15.28 -14.64 -14.29
C GLU A 16 -13.77 -14.73 -14.15
N SER A 17 -13.06 -15.26 -15.17
CA SER A 17 -11.60 -15.30 -15.18
C SER A 17 -11.00 -13.90 -15.02
N VAL A 18 -11.45 -12.94 -15.82
CA VAL A 18 -11.00 -11.55 -15.77
C VAL A 18 -11.30 -10.92 -14.41
N ARG A 19 -12.48 -11.17 -13.84
CA ARG A 19 -12.82 -10.67 -12.50
C ARG A 19 -11.88 -11.22 -11.43
N ARG A 20 -11.60 -12.53 -11.44
CA ARG A 20 -10.69 -13.16 -10.48
C ARG A 20 -9.26 -12.61 -10.59
N ASP A 21 -8.76 -12.49 -11.82
CA ASP A 21 -7.41 -11.98 -12.07
C ASP A 21 -7.27 -10.50 -11.63
N LEU A 22 -8.34 -9.71 -11.80
CA LEU A 22 -8.40 -8.32 -11.32
C LEU A 22 -8.83 -8.19 -9.84
N GLY A 23 -9.09 -9.31 -9.14
CA GLY A 23 -9.57 -9.30 -7.75
C GLY A 23 -10.98 -8.72 -7.55
N ILE A 24 -11.78 -8.57 -8.61
CA ILE A 24 -13.14 -8.01 -8.60
C ILE A 24 -14.11 -9.05 -8.03
N GLY A 25 -14.94 -8.62 -7.07
CA GLY A 25 -15.94 -9.44 -6.40
C GLY A 25 -15.53 -9.99 -5.03
N LYS A 26 -14.37 -9.57 -4.50
CA LYS A 26 -14.03 -9.72 -3.07
C LYS A 26 -14.83 -8.76 -2.18
N GLU A 27 -15.19 -7.61 -2.75
CA GLU A 27 -15.96 -6.54 -2.10
C GLU A 27 -17.27 -6.31 -2.85
N ASP A 28 -18.25 -5.65 -2.22
CA ASP A 28 -19.54 -5.31 -2.82
C ASP A 28 -19.41 -4.44 -4.08
N THR A 29 -18.40 -3.56 -4.13
CA THR A 29 -18.14 -2.69 -5.29
C THR A 29 -16.64 -2.45 -5.46
N THR A 30 -16.15 -2.62 -6.69
CA THR A 30 -14.76 -2.32 -7.07
C THR A 30 -14.73 -1.13 -8.01
N LEU A 31 -13.86 -0.15 -7.74
CA LEU A 31 -13.63 0.97 -8.63
C LEU A 31 -12.63 0.55 -9.72
N LEU A 32 -12.91 0.93 -10.96
CA LEU A 32 -12.04 0.70 -12.10
C LEU A 32 -11.70 2.04 -12.74
N LEU A 33 -10.41 2.32 -12.88
CA LEU A 33 -9.90 3.41 -13.70
C LEU A 33 -9.87 2.94 -15.15
N LEU A 34 -10.33 3.81 -16.04
CA LEU A 34 -10.24 3.62 -17.48
C LEU A 34 -9.24 4.65 -18.02
N GLU A 35 -8.02 4.20 -18.31
CA GLU A 35 -6.93 5.08 -18.76
C GLU A 35 -6.69 4.91 -20.25
N LYS A 36 -6.52 6.03 -20.97
CA LYS A 36 -6.17 6.00 -22.39
C LYS A 36 -4.66 5.93 -22.53
N THR A 37 -4.18 4.88 -23.17
CA THR A 37 -2.77 4.71 -23.51
C THR A 37 -2.36 5.59 -24.69
N ASP A 38 -1.06 5.80 -24.85
CA ASP A 38 -0.48 6.51 -26.01
C ASP A 38 -0.78 5.83 -27.34
N ARG A 39 -1.09 4.53 -27.33
CA ARG A 39 -1.43 3.74 -28.52
C ARG A 39 -2.90 3.89 -28.92
N GLY A 40 -3.67 4.69 -28.20
CA GLY A 40 -5.09 4.90 -28.45
C GLY A 40 -5.99 3.76 -27.94
N THR A 41 -5.45 2.77 -27.24
CA THR A 41 -6.22 1.75 -26.52
C THR A 41 -6.54 2.22 -25.10
N TYR A 42 -7.52 1.58 -24.47
CA TYR A 42 -7.87 1.82 -23.07
C TYR A 42 -7.50 0.64 -22.19
N GLU A 43 -6.98 0.93 -21.00
CA GLU A 43 -6.69 -0.05 -19.96
C GLU A 43 -7.67 0.09 -18.79
N LEU A 44 -8.10 -1.06 -18.26
CA LEU A 44 -8.97 -1.16 -17.09
C LEU A 44 -8.12 -1.56 -15.90
N VAL A 45 -7.99 -0.66 -14.92
CA VAL A 45 -7.12 -0.85 -13.75
C VAL A 45 -7.94 -0.77 -12.46
N PRO A 46 -7.89 -1.78 -11.59
CA PRO A 46 -8.48 -1.70 -10.25
C PRO A 46 -7.95 -0.51 -9.47
N ALA A 47 -8.85 0.23 -8.83
CA ALA A 47 -8.53 1.44 -8.08
C ALA A 47 -9.11 1.40 -6.67
N ALA A 48 -8.46 2.13 -5.77
CA ALA A 48 -8.92 2.36 -4.41
C ALA A 48 -9.00 3.87 -4.13
N ILE A 49 -9.98 4.28 -3.33
CA ILE A 49 -10.05 5.66 -2.82
C ILE A 49 -9.30 5.70 -1.50
N ILE A 50 -8.28 6.55 -1.44
CA ILE A 50 -7.52 6.80 -0.23
C ILE A 50 -7.87 8.20 0.27
N PRO A 51 -8.31 8.37 1.53
CA PRO A 51 -8.48 9.69 2.15
C PRO A 51 -7.20 10.53 2.04
N LYS A 52 -7.34 11.84 1.79
CA LYS A 52 -6.18 12.72 1.53
C LYS A 52 -5.16 12.73 2.67
N ASP A 53 -5.63 12.66 3.90
CA ASP A 53 -4.85 12.60 5.13
C ASP A 53 -4.11 11.26 5.33
N GLN A 54 -4.38 10.26 4.49
CA GLN A 54 -3.71 8.96 4.50
C GLN A 54 -2.75 8.76 3.32
N LEU A 55 -2.69 9.70 2.36
CA LEU A 55 -1.83 9.59 1.18
C LEU A 55 -0.34 9.47 1.53
N TRP A 56 0.09 10.03 2.67
CA TRP A 56 1.49 9.97 3.11
C TRP A 56 2.00 8.53 3.25
N PHE A 57 1.13 7.58 3.63
CA PHE A 57 1.51 6.17 3.82
C PHE A 57 1.88 5.49 2.49
N HIS A 58 1.30 5.96 1.38
CA HIS A 58 1.54 5.44 0.03
C HIS A 58 2.65 6.17 -0.72
N HIS A 59 3.40 7.05 -0.06
CA HIS A 59 4.57 7.66 -0.68
C HIS A 59 5.67 6.61 -0.86
N PRO A 60 6.38 6.52 -2.00
CA PRO A 60 7.38 5.49 -2.24
C PRO A 60 8.48 5.42 -1.18
N GLU A 61 8.85 6.57 -0.60
CA GLU A 61 9.79 6.63 0.51
C GLU A 61 9.25 5.94 1.78
N MET A 62 7.97 6.11 2.08
CA MET A 62 7.34 5.47 3.23
C MET A 62 7.22 3.97 3.03
N GLU A 63 6.82 3.52 1.83
CA GLU A 63 6.80 2.09 1.50
C GLU A 63 8.18 1.44 1.68
N ARG A 64 9.25 2.11 1.22
CA ARG A 64 10.61 1.64 1.43
C ARG A 64 10.97 1.53 2.91
N ARG A 65 10.66 2.57 3.71
CA ARG A 65 10.93 2.57 5.15
C ARG A 65 10.16 1.48 5.89
N VAL A 66 8.92 1.20 5.48
CA VAL A 66 8.12 0.10 6.03
C VAL A 66 8.78 -1.23 5.68
N ALA A 67 9.19 -1.44 4.43
CA ALA A 67 9.88 -2.66 4.02
C ALA A 67 11.20 -2.89 4.78
N GLU A 68 11.99 -1.84 4.99
CA GLU A 68 13.20 -1.87 5.81
C GLU A 68 12.88 -2.25 7.27
N ALA A 69 11.88 -1.63 7.88
CA ALA A 69 11.46 -1.92 9.25
C ALA A 69 10.92 -3.36 9.41
N GLU A 70 10.18 -3.88 8.43
CA GLU A 70 9.74 -5.27 8.43
C GLU A 70 10.89 -6.25 8.31
N ALA A 71 11.92 -5.93 7.52
CA ALA A 71 13.14 -6.73 7.44
C ALA A 71 13.88 -6.75 8.78
N ASP A 72 14.04 -5.60 9.42
CA ASP A 72 14.64 -5.49 10.75
C ASP A 72 13.88 -6.29 11.80
N PHE A 73 12.55 -6.21 11.81
CA PHE A 73 11.71 -6.98 12.72
C PHE A 73 11.87 -8.49 12.51
N ARG A 74 11.84 -8.95 11.24
CA ARG A 74 12.01 -10.36 10.88
C ARG A 74 13.38 -10.90 11.27
N GLU A 75 14.41 -10.07 11.15
CA GLU A 75 15.79 -10.42 11.47
C GLU A 75 16.13 -10.22 12.96
N GLY A 76 15.14 -9.86 13.79
CA GLY A 76 15.30 -9.69 15.22
C GLY A 76 16.08 -8.44 15.63
N ARG A 77 16.30 -7.50 14.69
CA ARG A 77 16.86 -6.16 14.96
C ARG A 77 15.82 -5.20 15.54
N SER A 78 14.95 -5.72 16.39
CA SER A 78 13.89 -4.96 17.06
C SER A 78 13.98 -5.14 18.56
N THR A 79 13.66 -4.10 19.32
CA THR A 79 13.51 -4.19 20.78
C THR A 79 12.02 -4.28 21.11
N SER A 80 11.65 -5.23 21.98
CA SER A 80 10.31 -5.33 22.55
C SER A 80 10.37 -5.06 24.05
N THR A 81 9.37 -4.35 24.55
CA THR A 81 9.20 -4.02 25.97
C THR A 81 7.80 -4.42 26.39
N SER A 82 7.64 -4.91 27.61
CA SER A 82 6.34 -5.42 28.10
C SER A 82 5.62 -4.42 28.99
N THR A 83 6.29 -3.36 29.43
CA THR A 83 5.72 -2.28 30.24
C THR A 83 6.00 -0.91 29.63
N VAL A 84 5.20 0.08 30.02
CA VAL A 84 5.38 1.47 29.60
C VAL A 84 6.69 2.03 30.16
N GLU A 85 7.03 1.66 31.39
CA GLU A 85 8.25 2.08 32.07
C GLU A 85 9.51 1.56 31.35
N GLU A 86 9.50 0.30 30.89
CA GLU A 86 10.57 -0.27 30.07
C GLU A 86 10.70 0.45 28.73
N ALA A 87 9.58 0.72 28.06
CA ALA A 87 9.56 1.45 26.79
C ALA A 87 10.15 2.86 26.95
N GLN A 88 9.71 3.58 27.99
CA GLN A 88 10.17 4.92 28.31
C GLN A 88 11.68 4.94 28.57
N ALA A 89 12.18 4.05 29.43
CA ALA A 89 13.60 3.94 29.75
C ALA A 89 14.45 3.62 28.51
N HIS A 90 13.95 2.76 27.62
CA HIS A 90 14.61 2.44 26.36
C HIS A 90 14.70 3.67 25.44
N LEU A 91 13.61 4.41 25.26
CA LEU A 91 13.58 5.62 24.43
C LEU A 91 14.49 6.72 24.98
N ASP A 92 14.52 6.90 26.30
CA ASP A 92 15.38 7.90 26.92
C ASP A 92 16.87 7.56 26.75
N ARG A 93 17.23 6.27 26.86
CA ARG A 93 18.59 5.79 26.54
C ARG A 93 18.98 6.07 25.07
N LEU A 94 18.06 5.89 24.12
CA LEU A 94 18.33 6.19 22.71
C LEU A 94 18.59 7.68 22.49
N LYS A 95 17.81 8.56 23.12
CA LYS A 95 18.02 10.02 23.04
C LYS A 95 19.39 10.44 23.58
N GLU A 96 19.86 9.81 24.66
CA GLU A 96 21.18 10.10 25.22
C GLU A 96 22.31 9.69 24.27
N LEU A 97 22.20 8.51 23.64
CA LEU A 97 23.15 8.03 22.66
C LEU A 97 23.24 8.94 21.44
N ASP A 98 22.10 9.47 20.98
CA ASP A 98 22.04 10.37 19.83
C ASP A 98 22.74 11.72 20.13
N ARG A 99 22.45 12.32 21.28
CA ARG A 99 23.10 13.56 21.74
C ARG A 99 24.61 13.43 21.92
N LEU A 100 25.11 12.23 22.21
CA LEU A 100 26.55 11.97 22.33
C LEU A 100 27.22 11.87 20.96
N LYS A 101 26.52 11.36 19.93
CA LYS A 101 27.02 11.33 18.55
C LYS A 101 27.09 12.72 17.91
N GLU A 102 26.19 13.63 18.26
CA GLU A 102 26.19 15.01 17.74
C GLU A 102 27.31 15.89 18.33
N LYS A 103 27.94 15.47 19.44
CA LYS A 103 28.97 16.23 20.16
C LYS A 103 30.41 15.77 19.89
N GLY A 104 30.59 14.68 19.15
CA GLY A 104 31.90 14.13 18.76
C GLY A 104 32.15 14.33 17.29
#